data_AF-A0A7K5W146-F1
#
_entry.id   AF-A0A7K5W146-F1
#
_cell.length_a   1.000
_cell.length_b   1.000
_cell.length_c   1.000
_cell.angle_alpha   90.00
_cell.angle_beta   90.00
_cell.angle_gamma   90.00
#
_symmetry.space_group_name_H-M   'P 1'
#
loop_
_entity.id
_entity.type
_entity.pdbx_description
1 polymer ?
#
loop_
_entity_poly.entity_id
_entity_poly.type
_entity_poly.pdbx_seq_one_letter_code
_entity_poly.pdbx_strand_id
1 'polypeptide(L)'
;RLVSLDPSACSQETKNLLYLKAKEAFSDQHHLPAYYELILPYLGGAPAVDLKALSKEDVNMNISTFVALRRESLMLLTPREVQGLLGMNLPELAQWQDRPPVRDWVQVQKQSELEQLHVGLTGGTQEGYINIVTPRFPAMSSAPLGTVATTFHLLPALLLSFLMMFSLS
;
A
#
# COMPACT_ATOMS: atom_id res chain seq x y z
N ARG A 1 -32.63 -30.68 0.51
CA ARG A 1 -31.28 -30.10 0.70
C ARG A 1 -30.86 -29.54 -0.66
N LEU A 2 -30.92 -28.23 -0.86
CA LEU A 2 -30.43 -27.63 -2.10
C LEU A 2 -28.91 -27.85 -2.13
N VAL A 3 -28.42 -28.53 -3.16
CA VAL A 3 -26.99 -28.67 -3.39
C VAL A 3 -26.51 -27.35 -3.96
N SER A 4 -25.68 -26.63 -3.20
CA SER A 4 -25.04 -25.42 -3.68
C SER A 4 -23.78 -25.79 -4.45
N LEU A 5 -23.50 -25.10 -5.55
CA LEU A 5 -22.25 -25.25 -6.28
C LEU A 5 -21.09 -24.75 -5.39
N ASP A 6 -19.99 -25.49 -5.33
CA ASP A 6 -18.75 -25.02 -4.71
C ASP A 6 -17.71 -24.72 -5.81
N PRO A 7 -17.54 -23.45 -6.21
CA PRO A 7 -16.55 -23.06 -7.21
C PRO A 7 -15.17 -22.76 -6.59
N SER A 8 -14.91 -23.13 -5.34
CA SER A 8 -13.65 -22.79 -4.63
C SER A 8 -12.40 -23.24 -5.38
N ALA A 9 -12.46 -24.42 -6.02
CA ALA A 9 -11.38 -25.02 -6.81
C ALA A 9 -11.22 -24.45 -8.23
N CYS A 10 -12.15 -23.61 -8.69
CA CYS A 10 -12.09 -23.01 -10.02
C CYS A 10 -11.01 -21.92 -10.13
N SER A 11 -10.50 -21.69 -11.35
CA SER A 11 -9.64 -20.53 -11.63
C SER A 11 -10.39 -19.22 -11.40
N GLN A 12 -9.67 -18.12 -11.21
CA GLN A 12 -10.29 -16.82 -10.96
C GLN A 12 -11.13 -16.37 -12.16
N GLU A 13 -10.69 -16.64 -13.39
CA GLU A 13 -11.44 -16.35 -14.62
C GLU A 13 -12.77 -17.10 -14.65
N THR A 14 -12.77 -18.37 -14.26
CA THR A 14 -14.00 -19.16 -14.15
C THR A 14 -14.92 -18.60 -13.07
N LYS A 15 -14.39 -18.24 -11.89
CA LYS A 15 -15.19 -17.61 -10.82
C LYS A 15 -15.83 -16.30 -11.29
N ASN A 16 -15.09 -15.46 -12.01
CA ASN A 16 -15.58 -14.22 -12.59
C ASN A 16 -16.75 -14.46 -13.56
N LEU A 17 -16.62 -15.46 -14.45
CA LEU A 17 -17.69 -15.82 -15.39
C LEU A 17 -18.91 -16.37 -14.65
N LEU A 18 -18.71 -17.24 -13.66
CA LEU A 18 -19.80 -17.82 -12.87
C LEU A 18 -20.57 -16.75 -12.10
N TYR A 19 -19.87 -15.78 -11.50
CA TYR A 19 -20.51 -14.63 -10.84
C TYR A 19 -21.38 -13.84 -11.82
N LEU A 20 -20.86 -13.52 -13.01
CA LEU A 20 -21.62 -12.79 -14.03
C LEU A 20 -22.90 -13.56 -14.42
N LYS A 21 -22.79 -14.89 -14.60
CA LYS A 21 -23.94 -15.74 -14.93
C LYS A 21 -24.95 -15.84 -13.79
N ALA A 22 -24.49 -15.94 -12.54
CA ALA A 22 -25.38 -15.93 -11.39
C ALA A 22 -26.11 -14.59 -11.25
N LYS A 23 -25.40 -13.47 -11.37
CA LYS A 23 -25.98 -12.13 -11.33
C LYS A 23 -27.05 -11.92 -12.41
N GLU A 24 -26.78 -12.39 -13.63
CA GLU A 24 -27.75 -12.36 -14.74
C GLU A 24 -28.98 -13.22 -14.44
N ALA A 25 -28.78 -14.48 -14.03
CA ALA A 25 -29.85 -15.43 -13.76
C ALA A 25 -30.77 -15.03 -12.59
N PHE A 26 -30.23 -14.33 -11.60
CA PHE A 26 -30.97 -13.91 -10.41
C PHE A 26 -31.35 -12.42 -10.41
N SER A 27 -31.21 -11.73 -11.55
CA SER A 27 -31.44 -10.28 -11.67
C SER A 27 -32.85 -9.86 -11.24
N ASP A 28 -33.87 -10.67 -11.55
CA ASP A 28 -35.25 -10.42 -11.13
C ASP A 28 -35.44 -10.45 -9.61
N GLN A 29 -34.57 -11.15 -8.88
CA GLN A 29 -34.64 -11.25 -7.42
C GLN A 29 -33.81 -10.17 -6.71
N HIS A 30 -33.10 -9.28 -7.41
CA HIS A 30 -32.16 -8.32 -6.80
C HIS A 30 -32.78 -7.44 -5.69
N HIS A 31 -34.08 -7.20 -5.73
CA HIS A 31 -34.81 -6.40 -4.75
C HIS A 31 -35.28 -7.21 -3.52
N LEU A 32 -35.05 -8.52 -3.50
CA LEU A 32 -35.48 -9.42 -2.44
C LEU A 32 -34.30 -9.71 -1.50
N PRO A 33 -34.53 -9.83 -0.18
CA PRO A 33 -33.49 -10.21 0.77
C PRO A 33 -32.79 -11.54 0.43
N ALA A 34 -33.51 -12.46 -0.20
CA ALA A 34 -32.98 -13.75 -0.63
C ALA A 34 -31.91 -13.66 -1.75
N TYR A 35 -31.78 -12.51 -2.43
CA TYR A 35 -30.81 -12.33 -3.51
C TYR A 35 -29.38 -12.66 -3.08
N TYR A 36 -28.99 -12.21 -1.88
CA TYR A 36 -27.67 -12.46 -1.34
C TYR A 36 -27.37 -13.96 -1.22
N GLU A 37 -28.32 -14.76 -0.73
CA GLU A 37 -28.17 -16.21 -0.58
C GLU A 37 -27.97 -16.91 -1.93
N LEU A 38 -28.63 -16.42 -2.99
CA LEU A 38 -28.54 -16.99 -4.34
C LEU A 38 -27.17 -16.72 -4.99
N ILE A 39 -26.59 -15.54 -4.78
CA ILE A 39 -25.28 -15.18 -5.35
C ILE A 39 -24.10 -15.59 -4.47
N LEU A 40 -24.33 -15.90 -3.19
CA LEU A 40 -23.30 -16.20 -2.19
C LEU A 40 -22.19 -17.16 -2.67
N PRO A 41 -22.50 -18.31 -3.32
CA PRO A 41 -21.47 -19.25 -3.75
C PRO A 41 -20.52 -18.69 -4.81
N TYR A 42 -20.95 -17.64 -5.51
CA TYR A 42 -20.24 -17.07 -6.66
C TYR A 42 -19.48 -15.78 -6.33
N LEU A 43 -19.60 -15.26 -5.10
CA LEU A 43 -19.02 -13.96 -4.72
C LEU A 43 -17.50 -13.89 -4.85
N GLY A 44 -16.80 -15.03 -4.88
CA GLY A 44 -15.37 -15.09 -5.20
C GLY A 44 -15.01 -14.48 -6.55
N GLY A 45 -15.96 -14.34 -7.49
CA GLY A 45 -15.78 -13.68 -8.78
C GLY A 45 -16.34 -12.26 -8.88
N ALA A 46 -16.90 -11.70 -7.81
CA ALA A 46 -17.64 -10.44 -7.85
C ALA A 46 -16.73 -9.23 -8.07
N PRO A 47 -17.09 -8.30 -8.97
CA PRO A 47 -16.38 -7.05 -9.14
C PRO A 47 -16.62 -6.08 -7.97
N ALA A 48 -15.65 -5.20 -7.74
CA ALA A 48 -15.73 -4.22 -6.66
C ALA A 48 -17.02 -3.39 -6.70
N VAL A 49 -17.48 -2.97 -7.88
CA VAL A 49 -18.74 -2.22 -8.03
C VAL A 49 -19.94 -2.95 -7.41
N ASP A 50 -20.00 -4.26 -7.56
CA ASP A 50 -21.12 -5.06 -7.05
C ASP A 50 -20.96 -5.33 -5.56
N LEU A 51 -19.73 -5.54 -5.07
CA LEU A 51 -19.45 -5.64 -3.63
C LEU A 51 -19.78 -4.31 -2.91
N LYS A 52 -19.51 -3.17 -3.53
CA LYS A 52 -19.87 -1.84 -3.00
C LYS A 52 -21.37 -1.63 -2.96
N ALA A 53 -22.10 -2.11 -3.96
CA ALA A 53 -23.56 -2.12 -3.92
C ALA A 53 -24.05 -3.02 -2.77
N LEU A 54 -23.53 -4.24 -2.69
CA LEU A 54 -23.91 -5.21 -1.67
C LEU A 54 -23.63 -4.74 -0.23
N SER A 55 -22.58 -3.94 -0.03
CA SER A 55 -22.26 -3.35 1.29
C SER A 55 -23.36 -2.44 1.86
N LYS A 56 -24.37 -2.08 1.05
CA LYS A 56 -25.50 -1.23 1.44
C LYS A 56 -26.77 -2.04 1.74
N GLU A 57 -26.76 -3.34 1.51
CA GLU A 57 -27.94 -4.22 1.54
C GLU A 57 -28.07 -5.02 2.84
N ASP A 58 -27.47 -4.54 3.95
CA ASP A 58 -27.51 -5.15 5.30
C ASP A 58 -27.17 -6.66 5.31
N VAL A 59 -26.11 -7.02 4.60
CA VAL A 59 -25.64 -8.41 4.54
C VAL A 59 -24.71 -8.74 5.71
N ASN A 60 -24.70 -10.01 6.10
CA ASN A 60 -23.80 -10.53 7.14
C ASN A 60 -22.82 -11.52 6.50
N MET A 61 -21.90 -11.02 5.68
CA MET A 61 -20.94 -11.85 4.96
C MET A 61 -20.03 -12.60 5.93
N ASN A 62 -19.95 -13.91 5.77
CA ASN A 62 -19.02 -14.72 6.54
C ASN A 62 -17.57 -14.34 6.20
N ILE A 63 -16.69 -14.32 7.20
CA ILE A 63 -15.28 -14.01 6.98
C ILE A 63 -14.63 -14.97 5.97
N SER A 64 -15.05 -16.24 5.92
CA SER A 64 -14.57 -17.22 4.94
C SER A 64 -14.90 -16.83 3.50
N THR A 65 -16.07 -16.22 3.28
CA THR A 65 -16.46 -15.67 1.97
C THR A 65 -15.65 -14.43 1.66
N PHE A 66 -15.49 -13.53 2.65
CA PHE A 66 -14.73 -12.29 2.48
C PHE A 66 -13.28 -12.54 2.07
N VAL A 67 -12.58 -13.48 2.74
CA VAL A 67 -11.19 -13.82 2.41
C VAL A 67 -11.06 -14.61 1.09
N ALA A 68 -12.16 -15.15 0.57
CA ALA A 68 -12.23 -15.83 -0.72
C ALA A 68 -12.61 -14.90 -1.89
N LEU A 69 -12.90 -13.62 -1.63
CA LEU A 69 -13.15 -12.62 -2.67
C LEU A 69 -11.89 -12.44 -3.53
N ARG A 70 -12.10 -12.14 -4.82
CA ARG A 70 -10.99 -11.83 -5.72
C ARG A 70 -10.23 -10.60 -5.24
N ARG A 71 -8.90 -10.73 -5.21
CA ARG A 71 -7.98 -9.77 -4.60
C ARG A 71 -8.17 -8.36 -5.15
N GLU A 72 -8.23 -8.24 -6.47
CA GLU A 72 -8.37 -6.96 -7.19
C GLU A 72 -9.63 -6.19 -6.80
N SER A 73 -10.71 -6.89 -6.39
CA SER A 73 -11.93 -6.23 -5.94
C SER A 73 -11.90 -5.91 -4.45
N LEU A 74 -11.32 -6.80 -3.64
CA LEU A 74 -11.14 -6.58 -2.20
C LEU A 74 -10.27 -5.34 -1.94
N MET A 75 -9.18 -5.14 -2.69
CA MET A 75 -8.29 -3.96 -2.54
C MET A 75 -8.98 -2.61 -2.82
N LEU A 76 -10.13 -2.61 -3.50
CA LEU A 76 -10.87 -1.39 -3.85
C LEU A 76 -11.96 -1.04 -2.83
N LEU A 77 -12.14 -1.85 -1.79
CA LEU A 77 -13.11 -1.63 -0.72
C LEU A 77 -12.54 -0.73 0.37
N THR A 78 -13.34 0.23 0.80
CA THR A 78 -13.07 1.09 1.96
C THR A 78 -13.42 0.37 3.27
N PRO A 79 -12.93 0.84 4.44
CA PRO A 79 -13.31 0.29 5.74
C PRO A 79 -14.84 0.27 5.94
N ARG A 80 -15.52 1.35 5.55
CA ARG A 80 -16.99 1.44 5.65
C ARG A 80 -17.71 0.40 4.77
N GLU A 81 -17.21 0.14 3.56
CA GLU A 81 -17.78 -0.88 2.68
C GLU A 81 -17.52 -2.29 3.25
N VAL A 82 -16.35 -2.53 3.86
CA VAL A 82 -16.06 -3.80 4.55
C VAL A 82 -16.96 -3.99 5.78
N GLN A 83 -17.21 -2.94 6.56
CA GLN A 83 -18.19 -2.96 7.64
C GLN A 83 -19.59 -3.34 7.14
N GLY A 84 -20.04 -2.74 6.04
CA GLY A 84 -21.35 -3.04 5.45
C GLY A 84 -21.46 -4.44 4.86
N LEU A 85 -20.35 -5.03 4.39
CA LEU A 85 -20.33 -6.41 3.90
C LEU A 85 -20.33 -7.42 5.05
N LEU A 86 -19.48 -7.23 6.05
CA LEU A 86 -19.33 -8.20 7.14
C LEU A 86 -20.47 -8.13 8.15
N GLY A 87 -21.08 -6.94 8.34
CA GLY A 87 -22.19 -6.75 9.26
C GLY A 87 -21.84 -7.25 10.66
N MET A 88 -22.65 -8.15 11.21
CA MET A 88 -22.43 -8.76 12.52
C MET A 88 -21.13 -9.58 12.64
N ASN A 89 -20.55 -10.02 11.51
CA ASN A 89 -19.31 -10.80 11.48
C ASN A 89 -18.06 -9.91 11.45
N LEU A 90 -18.20 -8.58 11.45
CA LEU A 90 -17.07 -7.64 11.44
C LEU A 90 -16.01 -7.93 12.54
N PRO A 91 -16.37 -8.30 13.78
CA PRO A 91 -15.37 -8.59 14.82
C PRO A 91 -14.40 -9.73 14.46
N GLU A 92 -14.81 -10.66 13.58
CA GLU A 92 -13.95 -11.76 13.14
C GLU A 92 -12.76 -11.28 12.30
N LEU A 93 -12.87 -10.11 11.65
CA LEU A 93 -11.85 -9.54 10.78
C LEU A 93 -10.50 -9.37 11.50
N ALA A 94 -10.50 -9.02 12.79
CA ALA A 94 -9.31 -8.85 13.60
C ALA A 94 -8.46 -10.13 13.70
N GLN A 95 -9.10 -11.30 13.68
CA GLN A 95 -8.40 -12.60 13.74
C GLN A 95 -7.60 -12.90 12.46
N TRP A 96 -7.87 -12.16 11.37
CA TRP A 96 -7.25 -12.32 10.07
C TRP A 96 -6.27 -11.20 9.73
N GLN A 97 -6.06 -10.21 10.61
CA GLN A 97 -5.27 -9.01 10.29
C GLN A 97 -3.85 -9.30 9.79
N ASP A 98 -3.24 -10.41 10.23
CA ASP A 98 -1.86 -10.78 9.87
C ASP A 98 -1.79 -11.73 8.67
N ARG A 99 -2.95 -12.12 8.12
CA ARG A 99 -3.09 -13.09 7.03
C ARG A 99 -3.58 -12.43 5.74
N PRO A 100 -3.01 -12.77 4.58
CA PRO A 100 -3.61 -12.42 3.30
C PRO A 100 -5.01 -13.02 3.15
N PRO A 101 -5.95 -12.35 2.46
CA PRO A 101 -5.81 -11.02 1.83
C PRO A 101 -6.06 -9.84 2.79
N VAL A 102 -6.52 -10.08 4.02
CA VAL A 102 -6.92 -9.03 4.98
C VAL A 102 -5.75 -8.12 5.35
N ARG A 103 -4.58 -8.69 5.64
CA ARG A 103 -3.36 -7.90 5.92
C ARG A 103 -3.05 -6.91 4.82
N ASP A 104 -3.13 -7.37 3.57
CA ASP A 104 -2.76 -6.55 2.42
C ASP A 104 -3.81 -5.45 2.17
N TRP A 105 -5.08 -5.74 2.46
CA TRP A 105 -6.14 -4.75 2.46
C TRP A 105 -5.93 -3.69 3.53
N VAL A 106 -5.63 -4.09 4.77
CA VAL A 106 -5.34 -3.18 5.88
C VAL A 106 -4.22 -2.21 5.52
N GLN A 107 -3.14 -2.70 4.91
CA GLN A 107 -1.98 -1.90 4.54
C GLN A 107 -2.27 -0.80 3.51
N VAL A 108 -3.33 -0.94 2.70
CA VAL A 108 -3.72 0.09 1.72
C VAL A 108 -4.78 1.06 2.26
N GLN A 109 -5.32 0.83 3.46
CA GLN A 109 -6.24 1.76 4.12
C GLN A 109 -5.50 2.77 4.98
N LYS A 110 -6.16 3.87 5.32
CA LYS A 110 -5.68 4.80 6.33
C LYS A 110 -5.95 4.28 7.73
N GLN A 111 -5.01 4.50 8.65
CA GLN A 111 -5.18 4.05 10.04
C GLN A 111 -6.40 4.71 10.72
N SER A 112 -6.69 6.00 10.47
CA SER A 112 -7.86 6.65 11.09
C SER A 112 -9.20 6.09 10.58
N GLU A 113 -9.26 5.63 9.32
CA GLU A 113 -10.46 5.03 8.75
C GLU A 113 -10.65 3.59 9.28
N LEU A 114 -9.57 2.86 9.53
CA LEU A 114 -9.61 1.55 10.18
C LEU A 114 -10.07 1.65 11.64
N GLU A 115 -9.66 2.68 12.38
CA GLU A 115 -10.06 2.91 13.77
C GLU A 115 -11.57 3.13 13.91
N GLN A 116 -12.23 3.71 12.90
CA GLN A 116 -13.70 3.86 12.87
C GLN A 116 -14.45 2.53 12.86
N LEU A 117 -13.79 1.42 12.53
CA LEU A 117 -14.38 0.09 12.61
C LEU A 117 -14.51 -0.44 14.05
N HIS A 118 -13.76 0.13 15.00
CA HIS A 118 -13.76 -0.29 16.41
C HIS A 118 -13.46 -1.78 16.65
N VAL A 119 -12.71 -2.43 15.74
CA VAL A 119 -12.31 -3.84 15.86
C VAL A 119 -10.80 -4.04 16.05
N GLY A 120 -10.05 -2.96 16.31
CA GLY A 120 -8.64 -3.04 16.71
C GLY A 120 -7.66 -3.36 15.58
N LEU A 121 -8.01 -3.07 14.32
CA LEU A 121 -7.08 -3.23 13.20
C LEU A 121 -5.95 -2.20 13.25
N THR A 122 -4.74 -2.66 12.98
CA THR A 122 -3.52 -1.83 12.95
C THR A 122 -2.69 -2.14 11.72
N GLY A 123 -1.80 -1.22 11.34
CA GLY A 123 -0.91 -1.39 10.18
C GLY A 123 -1.41 -0.68 8.92
N GLY A 124 -2.43 0.18 9.03
CA GLY A 124 -2.79 1.10 7.96
C GLY A 124 -1.74 2.18 7.72
N THR A 125 -1.90 2.90 6.63
CA THR A 125 -1.07 4.05 6.28
C THR A 125 -1.23 5.17 7.33
N GLN A 126 -0.10 5.76 7.72
CA GLN A 126 -0.09 6.87 8.67
C GLN A 126 -0.56 8.16 7.99
N GLU A 127 -1.36 8.93 8.71
CA GLU A 127 -1.80 10.24 8.28
C GLU A 127 -0.86 11.27 8.90
N GLY A 128 0.03 11.84 8.08
CA GLY A 128 0.99 12.82 8.57
C GLY A 128 1.80 13.49 7.47
N TYR A 129 2.25 14.71 7.77
CA TYR A 129 3.20 15.46 6.97
C TYR A 129 4.63 14.96 7.25
N ILE A 130 5.50 14.96 6.24
CA ILE A 130 6.93 14.80 6.45
C ILE A 130 7.41 16.01 7.26
N ASN A 131 7.81 15.80 8.51
CA ASN A 131 8.59 16.82 9.24
C ASN A 131 9.99 16.86 8.63
N ILE A 132 10.20 17.73 7.64
CA ILE A 132 11.54 18.05 7.14
C ILE A 132 12.19 18.92 8.22
N VAL A 133 12.85 18.27 9.19
CA VAL A 133 13.78 18.97 10.08
C VAL A 133 14.97 19.37 9.21
N THR A 134 15.06 20.64 8.83
CA THR A 134 16.23 21.18 8.14
C THR A 134 17.44 20.97 9.06
N PRO A 135 18.45 20.17 8.67
CA PRO A 135 19.64 20.02 9.50
C PRO A 135 20.30 21.39 9.65
N ARG A 136 20.43 21.86 10.89
CA ARG A 136 21.17 23.09 11.18
C ARG A 136 22.65 22.76 11.06
N PHE A 137 23.21 22.96 9.87
CA PHE A 137 24.65 22.88 9.68
C PHE A 137 25.30 23.95 10.57
N PRO A 138 26.26 23.59 11.45
CA PRO A 138 27.04 24.58 12.18
C PRO A 138 27.70 25.51 11.16
N ALA A 139 27.73 26.81 11.47
CA ALA A 139 28.39 27.80 10.63
C ALA A 139 29.82 27.31 10.36
N MET A 140 30.19 27.24 9.08
CA MET A 140 31.51 26.82 8.66
C MET A 140 32.52 27.77 9.29
N SER A 141 33.35 27.24 10.21
CA SER A 141 34.44 28.00 10.80
C SER A 141 35.38 28.41 9.68
N SER A 142 35.37 29.68 9.32
CA SER A 142 36.31 30.29 8.39
C SER A 142 37.70 30.29 9.03
N ALA A 143 38.44 29.20 8.86
CA ALA A 143 39.87 29.19 9.14
C ALA A 143 40.55 30.18 8.17
N PRO A 144 41.34 31.15 8.67
CA PRO A 144 42.05 32.07 7.79
C PRO A 144 43.05 31.27 6.96
N LEU A 145 43.03 31.52 5.64
CA LEU A 145 43.96 30.96 4.69
C LEU A 145 45.36 31.48 5.05
N GLY A 146 46.19 30.61 5.64
CA GLY A 146 47.56 30.94 6.00
C GLY A 146 48.34 31.42 4.76
N THR A 147 48.87 32.63 4.85
CA THR A 147 49.69 33.24 3.80
C THR A 147 51.02 32.49 3.69
N VAL A 148 51.09 31.46 2.84
CA VAL A 148 52.38 30.91 2.43
C VAL A 148 52.91 31.82 1.33
N ALA A 149 53.58 32.90 1.75
CA ALA A 149 54.38 33.73 0.86
C ALA A 149 55.55 32.88 0.34
N THR A 150 55.42 32.39 -0.89
CA THR A 150 56.47 31.69 -1.62
C THR A 150 57.65 32.62 -1.87
N THR A 151 58.62 32.63 -0.97
CA THR A 151 59.94 33.24 -1.18
C THR A 151 60.80 32.29 -2.04
N PHE A 152 60.48 32.19 -3.33
CA PHE A 152 61.32 31.52 -4.33
C PHE A 152 61.74 32.51 -5.42
N HIS A 153 62.51 33.54 -5.03
CA HIS A 153 63.07 34.51 -5.99
C HIS A 153 64.61 34.61 -5.97
N LEU A 154 65.33 33.72 -5.27
CA LEU A 154 66.79 33.82 -5.19
C LEU A 154 67.57 32.70 -5.92
N LEU A 155 66.88 31.73 -6.53
CA LEU A 155 67.51 30.64 -7.28
C LEU A 155 67.98 30.97 -8.72
N PRO A 156 67.38 31.93 -9.47
CA PRO A 156 67.88 32.25 -10.82
C PRO A 156 69.21 33.03 -10.81
N ALA A 157 69.51 33.78 -9.74
CA ALA A 157 70.68 34.66 -9.69
C ALA A 157 72.01 33.92 -9.42
N LEU A 158 71.98 32.77 -8.73
CA LEU A 158 73.18 31.99 -8.43
C LEU A 158 73.68 31.17 -9.65
N LEU A 159 72.78 30.72 -10.52
CA LEU A 159 73.13 29.93 -11.72
C LEU A 159 73.84 30.75 -12.81
N LEU A 160 73.54 32.04 -12.94
CA LEU A 160 74.21 32.93 -13.90
C LEU A 160 75.65 33.29 -13.49
N SER A 161 75.94 33.31 -12.18
CA SER A 161 77.30 33.58 -11.67
C SER A 161 78.27 32.41 -11.90
N PHE A 162 77.76 31.18 -11.98
CA PHE A 162 78.59 29.98 -12.19
C PHE A 162 78.99 29.79 -13.68
N LEU A 163 78.15 30.23 -14.62
CA LEU A 163 78.40 30.11 -16.07
C LEU A 163 79.48 31.08 -16.59
N MET A 164 79.61 32.27 -15.99
CA MET A 164 80.63 33.26 -16.39
C MET A 164 82.06 32.91 -15.91
N MET A 165 82.21 31.99 -14.95
CA MET A 165 83.53 31.52 -14.48
C MET A 165 84.06 30.33 -15.31
N PHE A 166 83.22 29.68 -16.12
CA PHE A 166 83.62 28.56 -16.99
C PHE A 166 83.97 28.97 -18.42
N SER A 167 83.73 30.22 -18.83
CA SER A 167 84.05 30.72 -20.17
C SER A 167 85.33 31.56 -20.22
N LEU A 168 86.13 31.57 -19.15
CA LEU A 168 87.42 32.29 -19.09
C LEU A 168 88.56 31.45 -18.48
N SER A 169 88.55 30.13 -18.72
CA SER A 169 89.70 29.24 -18.57
C SER A 169 89.82 28.33 -19.79
#